data_AF-A0A0W0RJU3-F1
#
_entry.id   AF-A0A0W0RJU3-F1
#
_cell.length_a   1.000
_cell.length_b   1.000
_cell.length_c   1.000
_cell.angle_alpha   90.00
_cell.angle_beta   90.00
_cell.angle_gamma   90.00
#
_symmetry.space_group_name_H-M   'P 1'
#
loop_
_entity.id
_entity.type
_entity.pdbx_description
1 polymer ?
#
loop_
_entity_poly.entity_id
_entity_poly.type
_entity_poly.pdbx_seq_one_letter_code
_entity_poly.pdbx_strand_id
1 'polypeptide(L)'
;MSFSKEEISSNNFSWSNFLNWGTVYRGYNAGVALLVTYQYLTNPEASFIEHIPDILIHAAEAVIPNQWSQIAIVANVGRASQAAYGFFSGNSTIPSVANLVDVGNHLLNTAHRLS
;
A
#
# COMPACT_ATOMS: atom_id res chain seq x y z
N MET A 1 -24.23 -41.16 26.77
CA MET A 1 -23.24 -40.23 26.19
C MET A 1 -23.74 -39.81 24.81
N SER A 2 -24.22 -38.58 24.67
CA SER A 2 -24.68 -38.03 23.40
C SER A 2 -23.48 -37.38 22.72
N PHE A 3 -23.07 -37.89 21.56
CA PHE A 3 -22.09 -37.22 20.71
C PHE A 3 -22.74 -35.95 20.16
N SER A 4 -22.34 -34.79 20.68
CA SER A 4 -22.67 -33.49 20.08
C SER A 4 -22.04 -33.46 18.70
N LYS A 5 -22.86 -33.28 17.66
CA LYS A 5 -22.42 -32.99 16.31
C LYS A 5 -21.54 -31.73 16.39
N GLU A 6 -20.26 -31.87 16.07
CA GLU A 6 -19.41 -30.73 15.75
C GLU A 6 -20.11 -29.97 14.63
N GLU A 7 -20.54 -28.73 14.92
CA GLU A 7 -20.88 -27.77 13.89
C GLU A 7 -19.62 -27.55 13.05
N ILE A 8 -19.58 -28.19 11.89
CA ILE A 8 -18.70 -27.79 10.81
C ILE A 8 -19.13 -26.37 10.46
N SER A 9 -18.43 -25.39 11.03
CA SER A 9 -18.50 -24.00 10.62
C SER A 9 -18.13 -23.96 9.14
N SER A 10 -19.15 -23.95 8.29
CA SER A 10 -18.99 -23.60 6.89
C SER A 10 -18.54 -22.15 6.88
N ASN A 11 -17.23 -21.93 6.71
CA ASN A 11 -16.68 -20.64 6.34
C ASN A 11 -17.26 -20.28 4.96
N ASN A 12 -18.48 -19.76 4.96
CA ASN A 12 -19.13 -19.25 3.77
C ASN A 12 -18.38 -17.99 3.37
N PHE A 13 -17.48 -18.14 2.40
CA PHE A 13 -16.81 -17.02 1.76
C PHE A 13 -17.89 -16.06 1.25
N SER A 14 -17.92 -14.85 1.81
CA SER A 14 -18.84 -13.81 1.39
C SER A 14 -18.10 -12.76 0.58
N TRP A 15 -18.55 -12.54 -0.65
CA TRP A 15 -18.05 -11.46 -1.51
C TRP A 15 -18.20 -10.08 -0.87
N SER A 16 -19.22 -9.85 -0.03
CA SER A 16 -19.39 -8.58 0.68
C SER A 16 -18.34 -8.37 1.78
N ASN A 17 -17.88 -9.45 2.43
CA ASN A 17 -16.79 -9.41 3.39
C ASN A 17 -15.43 -9.30 2.68
N PHE A 18 -15.29 -9.86 1.47
CA PHE A 18 -14.09 -9.76 0.66
C PHE A 18 -13.90 -8.37 0.03
N LEU A 19 -14.99 -7.71 -0.37
CA LEU A 19 -14.97 -6.37 -0.97
C LEU A 19 -15.16 -5.23 0.04
N ASN A 20 -15.01 -5.51 1.34
CA ASN A 20 -15.03 -4.44 2.34
C ASN A 20 -13.84 -3.49 2.13
N TRP A 21 -14.02 -2.22 2.52
CA TRP A 21 -13.01 -1.17 2.31
C TRP A 21 -11.62 -1.55 2.83
N GLY A 22 -11.53 -2.18 4.00
CA GLY A 22 -10.26 -2.60 4.58
C GLY A 22 -9.53 -3.68 3.77
N THR A 23 -10.27 -4.66 3.23
CA THR A 23 -9.68 -5.70 2.36
C THR A 23 -9.24 -5.10 1.03
N VAL A 24 -10.06 -4.23 0.42
CA VAL A 24 -9.72 -3.54 -0.83
C VAL A 24 -8.49 -2.64 -0.65
N TYR A 25 -8.44 -1.85 0.43
CA TYR A 25 -7.30 -0.99 0.76
C TYR A 25 -5.99 -1.79 0.90
N ARG A 26 -6.03 -2.90 1.67
CA ARG A 26 -4.87 -3.76 1.86
C ARG A 26 -4.42 -4.42 0.57
N GLY A 27 -5.37 -4.94 -0.22
CA GLY A 27 -5.08 -5.57 -1.51
C GLY A 27 -4.51 -4.58 -2.51
N TYR A 28 -5.03 -3.36 -2.55
CA TYR A 28 -4.51 -2.27 -3.38
C TYR A 28 -3.06 -1.94 -3.01
N ASN A 29 -2.77 -1.69 -1.72
CA ASN A 29 -1.40 -1.41 -1.28
C ASN A 29 -0.45 -2.60 -1.50
N ALA A 30 -0.92 -3.85 -1.37
CA ALA A 30 -0.11 -5.03 -1.72
C ALA A 30 0.25 -5.04 -3.21
N GLY A 31 -0.70 -4.73 -4.08
CA GLY A 31 -0.49 -4.61 -5.52
C GLY A 31 0.52 -3.51 -5.87
N VAL A 32 0.40 -2.35 -5.23
CA VAL A 32 1.36 -1.25 -5.44
C VAL A 32 2.77 -1.66 -4.97
N ALA A 33 2.91 -2.26 -3.78
CA ALA A 33 4.20 -2.73 -3.28
C ALA A 33 4.89 -3.70 -4.25
N LEU A 34 4.12 -4.64 -4.82
CA LEU A 34 4.63 -5.58 -5.81
C LEU A 34 5.01 -4.90 -7.13
N LEU A 35 4.20 -3.94 -7.59
CA LEU A 35 4.49 -3.19 -8.81
C LEU A 35 5.77 -2.36 -8.68
N VAL A 36 5.93 -1.61 -7.58
CA VAL A 36 7.13 -0.80 -7.33
C VAL A 36 8.36 -1.71 -7.13
N THR A 37 8.19 -2.86 -6.46
CA THR A 37 9.25 -3.88 -6.36
C THR A 37 9.68 -4.39 -7.73
N TYR A 38 8.72 -4.72 -8.60
CA TYR A 38 9.00 -5.14 -9.96
C TYR A 38 9.76 -4.06 -10.73
N GLN A 39 9.30 -2.81 -10.68
CA GLN A 39 9.97 -1.67 -11.32
C GLN A 39 11.40 -1.51 -10.82
N TYR A 40 11.63 -1.59 -9.50
CA TYR A 40 12.97 -1.52 -8.92
C TYR A 40 13.91 -2.62 -9.42
N LEU A 41 13.38 -3.84 -9.60
CA LEU A 41 14.18 -4.99 -10.04
C LEU A 41 14.44 -4.99 -11.55
N THR A 42 13.55 -4.40 -12.36
CA THR A 42 13.64 -4.46 -13.83
C THR A 42 14.12 -3.17 -14.49
N ASN A 43 14.14 -2.05 -13.76
CA ASN A 43 14.66 -0.78 -14.27
C ASN A 43 16.08 -0.52 -13.72
N PRO A 44 17.13 -0.57 -14.55
CA PRO A 44 18.50 -0.31 -14.11
C PRO A 44 18.74 1.13 -13.65
N GLU A 45 17.86 2.06 -14.01
CA GLU A 45 17.91 3.46 -13.56
C GLU A 45 17.15 3.70 -12.26
N ALA A 46 16.49 2.68 -11.70
CA ALA A 46 15.68 2.84 -10.50
C ALA A 46 16.52 3.28 -9.29
N SER A 47 16.18 4.43 -8.73
CA SER A 47 16.79 4.94 -7.51
C SER A 47 16.30 4.17 -6.29
N PHE A 48 17.25 3.64 -5.50
CA PHE A 48 16.99 3.03 -4.20
C PHE A 48 16.19 3.97 -3.28
N ILE A 49 16.53 5.26 -3.26
CA ILE A 49 15.95 6.26 -2.35
C ILE A 49 14.49 6.57 -2.72
N GLU A 50 14.11 6.34 -3.97
CA GLU A 50 12.72 6.50 -4.40
C GLU A 50 11.95 5.20 -4.15
N HIS A 51 12.43 4.07 -4.67
CA HIS A 51 11.62 2.84 -4.73
C HIS A 51 11.55 2.07 -3.41
N ILE A 52 12.65 1.97 -2.65
CA ILE A 52 12.66 1.14 -1.43
C ILE A 52 11.73 1.71 -0.35
N PRO A 53 11.72 3.02 -0.07
CA PRO A 53 10.74 3.60 0.85
C PRO A 53 9.30 3.33 0.42
N ASP A 54 8.98 3.48 -0.87
CA ASP A 54 7.62 3.26 -1.38
C ASP A 54 7.19 1.79 -1.20
N ILE A 55 8.08 0.84 -1.54
CA ILE A 55 7.84 -0.60 -1.29
C ILE A 55 7.54 -0.87 0.18
N LEU A 56 8.36 -0.34 1.10
CA LEU A 56 8.21 -0.58 2.53
C LEU A 56 6.91 0.02 3.07
N ILE A 57 6.57 1.24 2.66
CA ILE A 57 5.34 1.92 3.09
C ILE A 57 4.13 1.14 2.58
N HIS A 58 4.06 0.81 1.29
CA HIS A 58 2.91 0.09 0.73
C HIS A 58 2.78 -1.32 1.28
N ALA A 59 3.90 -2.03 1.51
CA ALA A 59 3.87 -3.33 2.18
C ALA A 59 3.35 -3.20 3.62
N ALA A 60 3.76 -2.16 4.36
CA ALA A 60 3.25 -1.91 5.70
C ALA A 60 1.74 -1.60 5.69
N GLU A 61 1.25 -0.81 4.75
CA GLU A 61 -0.19 -0.54 4.59
C GLU A 61 -0.98 -1.81 4.24
N ALA A 62 -0.39 -2.72 3.47
CA ALA A 62 -1.02 -3.99 3.14
C ALA A 62 -1.13 -4.94 4.35
N VAL A 63 -0.09 -4.98 5.19
CA VAL A 63 0.04 -5.99 6.26
C VAL A 63 -0.44 -5.49 7.62
N ILE A 64 -0.16 -4.23 7.95
CA ILE A 64 -0.40 -3.60 9.26
C ILE A 64 -0.93 -2.15 9.15
N PRO A 65 -2.06 -1.91 8.43
CA PRO A 65 -2.56 -0.56 8.13
C PRO A 65 -2.89 0.31 9.36
N ASN A 66 -3.12 -0.32 10.52
CA ASN A 66 -3.54 0.37 11.74
C ASN A 66 -2.46 0.39 12.83
N GLN A 67 -1.25 -0.07 12.53
CA GLN A 67 -0.11 0.00 13.45
C GLN A 67 0.77 1.21 13.11
N TRP A 68 1.43 1.74 14.14
CA TRP A 68 2.40 2.84 14.02
C TRP A 68 1.86 4.09 13.32
N SER A 69 0.57 4.42 13.51
CA SER A 69 -0.14 5.42 12.70
C SER A 69 0.53 6.79 12.61
N GLN A 70 1.11 7.32 13.69
CA GLN A 70 1.83 8.61 13.61
C GLN A 70 3.06 8.53 12.70
N ILE A 71 3.89 7.49 12.86
CA ILE A 71 5.09 7.29 12.06
C ILE A 71 4.71 7.06 10.60
N ALA A 72 3.68 6.24 10.36
CA ALA A 72 3.23 5.93 9.02
C ALA A 72 2.56 7.12 8.32
N ILE A 73 1.83 7.98 9.05
CA ILE A 73 1.33 9.26 8.52
C ILE A 73 2.51 10.14 8.08
N VAL A 74 3.52 10.31 8.94
CA VAL A 74 4.71 11.12 8.61
C VAL A 74 5.44 10.53 7.40
N ALA A 75 5.60 9.21 7.34
CA ALA A 75 6.25 8.53 6.22
C ALA A 75 5.49 8.74 4.90
N ASN A 76 4.17 8.57 4.90
CA ASN A 76 3.33 8.79 3.72
C ASN A 76 3.34 10.27 3.28
N VAL A 77 3.19 11.22 4.21
CA VAL A 77 3.25 12.66 3.87
C VAL A 77 4.64 13.05 3.32
N GLY A 78 5.70 12.55 3.95
CA GLY A 78 7.07 12.78 3.51
C GLY A 78 7.31 12.25 2.10
N ARG A 79 6.90 11.00 1.83
CA ARG A 79 7.02 10.41 0.50
C ARG A 79 6.13 11.08 -0.54
N ALA A 80 4.87 11.40 -0.22
CA ALA A 80 4.01 12.18 -1.11
C ALA A 80 4.68 13.50 -1.55
N SER A 81 5.32 14.19 -0.60
CA SER A 81 6.01 15.46 -0.88
C SER A 81 7.22 15.26 -1.79
N GLN A 82 8.04 14.24 -1.53
CA GLN A 82 9.22 13.94 -2.34
C GLN A 82 8.86 13.41 -3.73
N ALA A 83 7.86 12.53 -3.84
CA ALA A 83 7.31 12.01 -5.09
C ALA A 83 6.74 13.16 -5.95
N ALA A 84 5.96 14.06 -5.34
CA ALA A 84 5.44 15.26 -6.01
C ALA A 84 6.57 16.17 -6.50
N TYR A 85 7.59 16.41 -5.67
CA TYR A 85 8.77 17.16 -6.09
C TYR A 85 9.48 16.49 -7.27
N GLY A 86 9.70 15.17 -7.23
CA GLY A 86 10.29 14.40 -8.32
C GLY A 86 9.47 14.50 -9.61
N PHE A 87 8.15 14.48 -9.51
CA PHE A 87 7.23 14.65 -10.64
C PHE A 87 7.34 16.04 -11.27
N PHE A 88 7.21 17.11 -10.47
CA PHE A 88 7.22 18.49 -10.97
C PHE A 88 8.60 18.98 -11.42
N SER A 89 9.68 18.46 -10.83
CA SER A 89 11.05 18.80 -11.21
C SER A 89 11.57 18.01 -12.41
N GLY A 90 10.91 16.90 -12.77
CA GLY A 90 11.41 15.95 -13.76
C GLY A 90 12.64 15.15 -13.29
N ASN A 91 13.06 15.31 -12.04
CA ASN A 91 14.22 14.64 -11.45
C ASN A 91 13.77 13.42 -10.64
N SER A 92 13.16 12.46 -11.32
CA SER A 92 12.76 11.19 -10.74
C SER A 92 13.05 10.04 -11.69
N THR A 93 13.46 8.92 -11.12
CA THR A 93 13.67 7.66 -11.87
C THR A 93 12.38 6.86 -12.00
N ILE A 94 11.32 7.27 -11.30
CA ILE A 94 9.97 6.73 -11.43
C ILE A 94 9.28 7.37 -12.64
N PRO A 95 8.68 6.58 -13.55
CA PRO A 95 7.92 7.11 -14.68
C PRO A 95 6.83 8.10 -14.22
N SER A 96 6.67 9.24 -14.90
CA SER A 96 5.86 10.36 -14.40
C SER A 96 4.42 9.98 -14.03
N VAL A 97 3.75 9.13 -14.82
CA VAL A 97 2.38 8.67 -14.51
C VAL A 97 2.36 7.80 -13.25
N ALA A 98 3.32 6.89 -13.10
CA ALA A 98 3.43 6.06 -11.91
C ALA A 98 3.73 6.92 -10.67
N ASN A 99 4.61 7.91 -10.80
CA ASN A 99 4.95 8.84 -9.73
C ASN A 99 3.74 9.68 -9.27
N LEU A 100 2.93 10.18 -10.21
CA LEU A 100 1.70 10.92 -9.86
C LEU A 100 0.66 10.04 -9.15
N VAL A 101 0.49 8.79 -9.61
CA VAL A 101 -0.39 7.81 -8.95
C VAL A 101 0.12 7.52 -7.54
N ASP A 102 1.43 7.43 -7.37
CA ASP A 102 2.09 7.15 -6.10
C ASP A 102 1.90 8.28 -5.07
N VAL A 103 2.02 9.54 -5.51
CA VAL A 103 1.61 10.71 -4.69
C VAL A 103 0.17 10.56 -4.20
N GLY A 104 -0.74 10.23 -5.12
CA GLY A 104 -2.14 10.00 -4.78
C GLY A 104 -2.33 8.87 -3.77
N ASN A 105 -1.56 7.79 -3.90
CA ASN A 105 -1.62 6.66 -2.99
C ASN A 105 -1.13 7.00 -1.58
N HIS A 106 -0.02 7.73 -1.46
CA HIS A 106 0.45 8.20 -0.17
C HIS A 106 -0.54 9.16 0.52
N LEU A 107 -1.23 10.00 -0.25
CA LEU A 107 -2.31 10.84 0.29
C LEU A 107 -3.52 10.01 0.72
N LEU A 108 -3.90 8.97 -0.05
CA LEU A 108 -4.95 8.03 0.32
C LEU A 108 -4.62 7.31 1.64
N ASN A 109 -3.40 6.80 1.79
CA ASN A 109 -2.94 6.12 3.00
C ASN A 109 -2.95 7.06 4.21
N THR A 110 -2.55 8.32 4.00
CA THR A 110 -2.63 9.37 5.03
C THR A 110 -4.09 9.59 5.44
N ALA A 111 -5.00 9.76 4.47
CA ALA A 111 -6.42 9.96 4.75
C ALA A 111 -7.04 8.75 5.46
N HIS A 112 -6.70 7.52 5.05
CA HIS A 112 -7.16 6.30 5.70
C HIS A 112 -6.75 6.23 7.18
N ARG A 113 -5.55 6.69 7.52
CA ARG A 113 -5.05 6.69 8.91
C ARG A 113 -5.63 7.81 9.77
N LEU A 114 -6.21 8.85 9.16
CA LEU A 114 -6.84 9.98 9.84
C LEU A 114 -8.35 9.80 10.04
N SER A 115 -8.98 8.83 9.36
CA SER A 115 -10.40 8.48 9.50
C SER A 115 -10.64 7.52 10.66
#